data_AF-A0A5C0ZJL8-F1
#
_entry.id   AF-A0A5C0ZJL8-F1
#
_cell.length_a   1.000
_cell.length_b   1.000
_cell.length_c   1.000
_cell.angle_alpha   90.00
_cell.angle_beta   90.00
_cell.angle_gamma   90.00
#
_symmetry.space_group_name_H-M   'P 1'
#
loop_
_entity.id
_entity.type
_entity.pdbx_description
1 polymer ?
#
loop_
_entity_poly.entity_id
_entity_poly.type
_entity_poly.pdbx_seq_one_letter_code
_entity_poly.pdbx_strand_id
1 'polypeptide(L)'
;MNREIKFKGKTVSGKWVYGNYSHIKKDFSTVKSGHYISNSVGAPFAYLVRPETIGQSTGLKDKTGKDIYEGDKIRKPGSDNIYTVVFFDGAFYLKNGGVNHRLSWTTNDGEVVGNIHDNPEFLKGGSDE
;
A
#
# COMPACT_ATOMS: atom_id res chain seq x y z
N MET A 1 19.69 -8.94 0.45
CA MET A 1 18.41 -9.15 -0.28
C MET A 1 18.07 -7.85 -0.98
N ASN A 2 17.83 -7.84 -2.29
CA ASN A 2 17.41 -6.64 -3.00
C ASN A 2 15.89 -6.52 -2.95
N ARG A 3 15.39 -5.47 -2.30
CA ARG A 3 13.97 -5.11 -2.33
C ARG A 3 13.69 -4.35 -3.61
N GLU A 4 12.73 -4.83 -4.40
CA GLU A 4 12.21 -4.08 -5.53
C GLU A 4 11.48 -2.83 -5.03
N ILE A 5 11.82 -1.66 -5.58
CA ILE A 5 11.11 -0.41 -5.28
C ILE A 5 9.89 -0.33 -6.18
N LYS A 6 8.73 -0.68 -5.62
CA LYS A 6 7.44 -0.73 -6.33
C LYS A 6 6.36 -0.03 -5.52
N PHE A 7 5.41 0.56 -6.21
CA PHE A 7 4.27 1.28 -5.63
C PHE A 7 2.96 0.75 -6.20
N LYS A 8 1.87 1.01 -5.49
CA LYS A 8 0.51 0.88 -5.99
C LYS A 8 -0.25 2.19 -5.85
N GLY A 9 -1.29 2.38 -6.64
CA GLY A 9 -2.18 3.54 -6.60
C GLY A 9 -3.46 3.26 -7.37
N LYS A 10 -4.56 3.91 -7.00
CA LYS A 10 -5.81 3.86 -7.77
C LYS A 10 -5.79 4.93 -8.85
N THR A 11 -6.13 4.55 -10.07
CA THR A 11 -6.43 5.49 -11.16
C THR A 11 -7.63 6.36 -10.80
N VAL A 12 -7.85 7.45 -11.54
CA VAL A 12 -9.08 8.26 -11.43
C VAL A 12 -10.36 7.43 -11.60
N SER A 13 -10.33 6.38 -12.42
CA SER A 13 -11.44 5.43 -12.61
C SER A 13 -11.58 4.38 -11.50
N GLY A 14 -10.71 4.39 -10.49
CA GLY A 14 -10.78 3.50 -9.34
C GLY A 14 -10.06 2.15 -9.49
N LYS A 15 -9.35 1.91 -10.60
CA LYS A 15 -8.58 0.67 -10.80
C LYS A 15 -7.22 0.76 -10.13
N TRP A 16 -6.78 -0.31 -9.46
CA TRP A 16 -5.42 -0.39 -8.93
C TRP A 16 -4.40 -0.63 -10.05
N VAL A 17 -3.31 0.11 -10.02
CA VAL A 17 -2.14 -0.07 -10.88
C VAL A 17 -0.88 -0.17 -10.01
N TYR A 18 0.13 -0.86 -10.52
CA TYR A 18 1.33 -1.23 -9.77
C TYR A 18 2.58 -1.00 -10.60
N GLY A 19 3.65 -0.48 -9.99
CA GLY A 19 4.93 -0.29 -10.67
C GLY A 19 5.73 0.91 -10.14
N ASN A 20 6.44 1.58 -11.03
CA ASN A 20 7.33 2.69 -10.70
C ASN A 20 6.54 3.98 -10.53
N TYR A 21 6.72 4.66 -9.40
CA TYR A 21 6.06 5.92 -9.10
C TYR A 21 6.84 7.12 -9.65
N SER A 22 6.13 8.12 -10.14
CA SER A 22 6.68 9.41 -10.58
C SER A 22 5.76 10.55 -10.19
N HIS A 23 6.34 11.62 -9.64
CA HIS A 23 5.65 12.86 -9.34
C HIS A 23 6.11 13.96 -10.30
N ILE A 24 5.21 14.36 -11.19
CA ILE A 24 5.44 15.41 -12.18
C ILE A 24 4.91 16.72 -11.61
N LYS A 25 5.82 17.65 -11.28
CA LYS A 25 5.47 18.91 -10.57
C LYS A 25 4.93 20.03 -11.46
N LYS A 26 5.05 19.92 -12.77
CA LYS A 26 4.60 20.92 -13.74
C LYS A 26 4.12 20.26 -15.03
N ASP A 27 3.34 20.98 -15.80
CA ASP A 27 2.90 20.51 -17.10
C ASP A 27 4.08 20.49 -18.10
N PHE A 28 4.07 19.46 -18.94
CA PHE A 28 4.90 19.31 -20.14
C PHE A 28 3.99 19.28 -21.38
N SER A 29 4.56 19.34 -22.58
CA SER A 29 3.80 19.38 -23.84
C SER A 29 2.82 18.23 -24.01
N THR A 30 3.16 17.03 -23.52
CA THR A 30 2.37 15.80 -23.69
C THR A 30 1.85 15.20 -22.39
N VAL A 31 2.24 15.74 -21.24
CA VAL A 31 1.93 15.18 -19.91
C VAL A 31 1.62 16.29 -18.92
N LYS A 32 0.53 16.15 -18.17
CA LYS A 32 0.15 17.08 -17.10
C LYS A 32 0.92 16.82 -15.82
N SER A 33 1.00 17.84 -14.97
CA SER A 33 1.42 17.66 -13.59
C SER A 33 0.52 16.66 -12.87
N GLY A 34 1.09 15.86 -11.98
CA GLY A 34 0.36 14.82 -11.26
C GLY A 34 1.22 13.65 -10.80
N HIS A 35 0.53 12.64 -10.30
CA HIS A 35 1.11 11.43 -9.72
C HIS A 35 0.88 10.26 -10.67
N TYR A 36 1.94 9.57 -11.04
CA TYR A 36 1.90 8.56 -12.08
C TYR A 36 2.51 7.25 -11.60
N ILE A 37 1.93 6.14 -12.01
CA ILE A 37 2.50 4.80 -11.85
C ILE A 37 2.69 4.16 -13.21
N SER A 38 3.93 3.82 -13.54
CA SER A 38 4.29 3.09 -14.75
C SER A 38 4.40 1.60 -14.45
N ASN A 39 3.60 0.76 -15.11
CA ASN A 39 3.73 -0.68 -15.00
C ASN A 39 4.78 -1.18 -16.00
N SER A 40 5.48 -2.28 -15.68
CA SER A 40 6.50 -2.90 -16.54
C SER A 40 5.93 -3.54 -17.82
N VAL A 41 4.65 -3.31 -18.14
CA VAL A 41 3.88 -4.07 -19.15
C VAL A 41 3.76 -3.30 -20.48
N GLY A 42 4.69 -2.41 -20.80
CA GLY A 42 4.79 -1.84 -22.15
C GLY A 42 3.63 -0.92 -22.56
N ALA A 43 2.85 -0.38 -21.62
CA ALA A 43 1.96 0.73 -21.93
C ALA A 43 2.83 1.98 -22.20
N PRO A 44 2.64 2.69 -23.33
CA PRO A 44 3.43 3.89 -23.65
C PRO A 44 3.27 5.03 -22.63
N PHE A 45 2.32 4.92 -21.69
CA PHE A 45 1.96 5.96 -20.75
C PHE A 45 1.84 5.41 -19.34
N ALA A 46 2.41 6.13 -18.38
CA ALA A 46 2.17 5.92 -16.96
C ALA A 46 0.71 6.29 -16.62
N TYR A 47 0.12 5.58 -15.67
CA TYR A 47 -1.24 5.82 -15.23
C TYR A 47 -1.29 6.99 -14.25
N LEU A 48 -2.10 8.02 -14.53
CA LEU A 48 -2.43 9.05 -13.55
C LEU A 48 -3.21 8.40 -12.39
N VAL A 49 -2.69 8.55 -11.19
CA VAL A 49 -3.26 7.98 -9.96
C VAL A 49 -3.65 9.06 -8.97
N ARG A 50 -4.58 8.73 -8.09
CA ARG A 50 -4.99 9.57 -6.99
C ARG A 50 -3.90 9.60 -5.90
N PRO A 51 -3.36 10.78 -5.54
CA PRO A 51 -2.21 10.90 -4.64
C PRO A 51 -2.39 10.19 -3.30
N GLU A 52 -3.59 10.28 -2.73
CA GLU A 52 -3.93 9.72 -1.42
C GLU A 52 -3.96 8.20 -1.39
N THR A 53 -3.96 7.54 -2.54
CA THR A 53 -4.00 6.06 -2.66
C THR A 53 -2.64 5.43 -2.89
N ILE A 54 -1.58 6.24 -2.94
CA ILE A 54 -0.23 5.77 -3.24
C ILE A 54 0.33 5.07 -2.00
N GLY A 55 0.75 3.81 -2.17
CA GLY A 55 1.42 3.04 -1.13
C GLY A 55 2.64 2.31 -1.68
N GLN A 56 3.75 2.35 -0.95
CA GLN A 56 4.94 1.61 -1.32
C GLN A 56 4.79 0.13 -0.96
N SER A 57 5.32 -0.76 -1.80
CA SER A 57 5.48 -2.17 -1.47
C SER A 57 6.41 -2.30 -0.27
N THR A 58 6.11 -3.20 0.65
CA THR A 58 6.98 -3.54 1.78
C THR A 58 8.14 -4.46 1.35
N GLY A 59 8.08 -5.05 0.16
CA GLY A 59 8.99 -6.11 -0.28
C GLY A 59 8.71 -7.47 0.39
N LEU A 60 7.68 -7.54 1.24
CA LEU A 60 7.22 -8.75 1.90
C LEU A 60 5.95 -9.25 1.25
N LYS A 61 5.72 -10.56 1.40
CA LYS A 61 4.49 -11.23 1.00
C LYS A 61 3.76 -11.75 2.23
N ASP A 62 2.45 -11.78 2.17
CA ASP A 62 1.61 -12.42 3.18
C ASP A 62 1.64 -13.96 3.03
N LYS A 63 0.93 -14.68 3.91
CA LYS A 63 0.90 -16.15 3.89
C LYS A 63 0.39 -16.77 2.57
N THR A 64 -0.34 -16.01 1.76
CA THR A 64 -0.89 -16.44 0.47
C THR A 64 0.03 -16.10 -0.71
N GLY A 65 1.17 -15.44 -0.45
CA GLY A 65 2.11 -14.97 -1.47
C GLY A 65 1.76 -13.60 -2.07
N LYS A 66 0.73 -12.92 -1.54
CA LYS A 66 0.32 -11.58 -1.99
C LYS A 66 1.28 -10.53 -1.45
N ASP A 67 1.72 -9.62 -2.32
CA ASP A 67 2.57 -8.49 -1.93
C ASP A 67 1.84 -7.58 -0.93
N ILE A 68 2.55 -7.17 0.12
CA ILE A 68 2.04 -6.25 1.14
C ILE A 68 2.51 -4.84 0.82
N TYR A 69 1.60 -3.88 0.84
CA TYR A 69 1.86 -2.46 0.62
C TYR A 69 1.41 -1.62 1.82
N GLU A 70 1.87 -0.37 1.89
CA GLU A 70 1.29 0.62 2.80
C GLU A 70 -0.23 0.73 2.62
N GLY A 71 -0.93 0.93 3.75
CA GLY A 71 -2.39 1.02 3.82
C GLY A 71 -3.10 -0.33 3.77
N ASP A 72 -2.39 -1.45 3.55
CA ASP A 72 -3.00 -2.79 3.64
C ASP A 72 -3.43 -3.13 5.06
N LYS A 73 -4.49 -3.92 5.14
CA LYS A 73 -5.07 -4.43 6.39
C LYS A 73 -4.67 -5.88 6.55
N ILE A 74 -3.95 -6.17 7.64
CA ILE A 74 -3.44 -7.52 7.95
C ILE A 74 -4.21 -8.09 9.12
N ARG A 75 -4.75 -9.29 8.94
CA ARG A 75 -5.28 -10.11 10.04
C ARG A 75 -4.26 -11.19 10.40
N LYS A 76 -3.89 -11.28 11.67
CA LYS A 76 -2.99 -12.35 12.17
C LYS A 76 -3.76 -13.67 12.37
N PRO A 77 -3.11 -14.84 12.27
CA PRO A 77 -3.76 -16.10 12.58
C PRO A 77 -4.28 -16.13 14.02
N GLY A 78 -5.46 -16.71 14.22
CA GLY A 78 -6.04 -16.88 15.56
C GLY A 78 -6.42 -15.58 16.27
N SER A 79 -6.49 -14.45 15.56
CA SER A 79 -6.88 -13.15 16.12
C SER A 79 -7.83 -12.41 15.18
N ASP A 80 -8.85 -11.77 15.75
CA ASP A 80 -9.75 -10.88 15.01
C ASP A 80 -9.17 -9.47 14.83
N ASN A 81 -8.01 -9.19 15.43
CA ASN A 81 -7.36 -7.90 15.32
C ASN A 81 -6.88 -7.64 13.89
N ILE A 82 -7.24 -6.46 13.38
CA ILE A 82 -6.84 -5.99 12.06
C ILE A 82 -5.84 -4.85 12.23
N TYR A 83 -4.65 -5.04 11.67
CA TYR A 83 -3.58 -4.06 11.71
C TYR A 83 -3.48 -3.34 10.37
N THR A 84 -3.07 -2.08 10.39
CA THR A 84 -2.78 -1.29 9.20
C THR A 84 -1.28 -1.24 8.97
N VAL A 85 -0.85 -1.51 7.74
CA VAL A 85 0.55 -1.34 7.35
C VAL A 85 0.85 0.15 7.19
N VAL A 86 1.81 0.65 7.96
CA VAL A 86 2.23 2.06 7.95
C VAL A 86 3.74 2.16 7.86
N PHE A 87 4.26 3.21 7.23
CA PHE A 87 5.68 3.57 7.28
C PHE A 87 5.88 4.73 8.26
N PHE A 88 6.71 4.53 9.28
CA PHE A 88 7.17 5.59 10.17
C PHE A 88 8.52 5.21 10.76
N ASP A 89 9.31 6.20 11.19
CA ASP A 89 10.62 5.96 11.83
C ASP A 89 11.55 5.02 11.03
N GLY A 90 11.56 5.17 9.70
CA GLY A 90 12.45 4.42 8.81
C GLY A 90 12.07 2.95 8.58
N ALA A 91 10.91 2.47 9.04
CA ALA A 91 10.48 1.09 8.82
C ALA A 91 8.97 0.94 8.61
N PHE A 92 8.56 -0.23 8.12
CA PHE A 92 7.15 -0.62 8.04
C PHE A 92 6.70 -1.26 9.35
N TYR A 93 5.49 -0.93 9.79
CA TYR A 93 4.87 -1.43 11.00
C TYR A 93 3.43 -1.88 10.75
N LEU A 94 2.97 -2.81 11.57
CA LEU A 94 1.57 -3.16 11.78
C LEU A 94 1.03 -2.33 12.93
N LYS A 95 0.15 -1.37 12.62
CA LYS A 95 -0.48 -0.46 13.59
C LYS A 95 -1.93 -0.85 13.87
N ASN A 96 -2.29 -0.96 15.14
CA ASN A 96 -3.67 -1.05 15.61
C ASN A 96 -3.79 -0.23 16.92
N GLY A 97 -4.53 0.88 16.88
CA GLY A 97 -4.60 1.82 18.02
C GLY A 97 -3.21 2.29 18.46
N GLY A 98 -2.92 2.14 19.76
CA GLY A 98 -1.61 2.44 20.36
C GLY A 98 -0.54 1.35 20.16
N VAL A 99 -0.88 0.22 19.54
CA VAL A 99 0.05 -0.91 19.34
C VAL A 99 0.72 -0.81 17.98
N ASN A 100 2.06 -0.88 17.98
CA ASN A 100 2.88 -0.94 16.77
C ASN A 100 3.82 -2.15 16.82
N HIS A 101 3.72 -3.04 15.83
CA HIS A 101 4.68 -4.14 15.64
C HIS A 101 5.50 -3.89 14.38
N ARG A 102 6.82 -3.98 14.46
CA ARG A 102 7.66 -3.89 13.26
C ARG A 102 7.28 -5.03 12.31
N LEU A 103 7.03 -4.70 11.05
CA LEU A 103 6.70 -5.68 10.03
C LEU A 103 7.98 -6.45 9.64
N SER A 104 7.93 -7.78 9.78
CA SER A 104 9.05 -8.67 9.48
C SER A 104 8.56 -10.03 8.98
N TRP A 105 9.44 -10.81 8.34
CA TRP A 105 9.13 -12.19 7.93
C TRP A 105 8.70 -13.08 9.11
N THR A 106 9.31 -12.89 10.28
CA THR A 106 9.03 -13.66 11.50
C THR A 106 7.73 -13.28 12.20
N THR A 107 7.08 -12.20 11.77
CA THR A 107 5.79 -11.73 12.33
C THR A 107 4.61 -11.98 11.40
N ASN A 108 4.82 -12.65 10.26
CA ASN A 108 3.92 -12.56 9.11
C ASN A 108 3.33 -13.89 8.63
N ASP A 109 2.65 -14.59 9.53
CA ASP A 109 1.61 -15.55 9.15
C ASP A 109 0.26 -14.86 8.86
N GLY A 110 0.25 -13.52 8.86
CA GLY A 110 -0.93 -12.71 8.58
C GLY A 110 -1.36 -12.76 7.12
N GLU A 111 -2.61 -12.39 6.88
CA GLU A 111 -3.21 -12.32 5.55
C GLU A 111 -3.69 -10.89 5.27
N VAL A 112 -3.50 -10.43 4.03
CA VAL A 112 -4.06 -9.15 3.58
C VAL A 112 -5.56 -9.31 3.34
N VAL A 113 -6.37 -8.73 4.22
CA VAL A 113 -7.84 -8.83 4.19
C VAL A 113 -8.54 -7.62 3.55
N GLY A 114 -7.79 -6.58 3.21
CA GLY A 114 -8.30 -5.36 2.59
C GLY A 114 -7.29 -4.23 2.62
N ASN A 115 -7.74 -3.00 2.36
CA ASN A 115 -6.93 -1.80 2.49
C ASN A 115 -7.77 -0.57 2.87
N ILE A 116 -7.13 0.49 3.35
CA ILE A 116 -7.81 1.72 3.80
C ILE A 116 -8.64 2.45 2.72
N HIS A 117 -8.45 2.15 1.42
CA HIS A 117 -9.13 2.82 0.32
C HIS A 117 -10.28 2.03 -0.31
N ASP A 118 -10.26 0.70 -0.23
CA ASP A 118 -11.36 -0.16 -0.69
C ASP A 118 -12.32 -0.54 0.45
N ASN A 119 -11.80 -0.57 1.68
CA ASN A 119 -12.50 -1.08 2.85
C ASN A 119 -12.54 -0.01 3.96
N PRO A 120 -13.25 1.12 3.73
CA PRO A 120 -13.33 2.20 4.71
C PRO A 120 -14.01 1.77 6.03
N GLU A 121 -14.75 0.67 6.04
CA GLU A 121 -15.31 0.06 7.25
C GLU A 121 -14.24 -0.28 8.29
N PHE A 122 -13.00 -0.60 7.86
CA PHE A 122 -11.88 -0.85 8.77
C PHE A 122 -11.32 0.41 9.44
N LEU A 123 -11.85 1.60 9.13
CA LEU A 123 -11.51 2.84 9.82
C LEU A 123 -12.44 3.11 11.01
N LYS A 124 -13.59 2.42 11.10
CA LYS A 124 -14.61 2.64 12.13
C LYS A 124 -14.46 1.76 13.38
N GLY A 125 -13.43 0.90 13.42
CA GLY A 125 -13.29 -0.16 14.44
C GLY A 125 -12.31 0.14 15.59
N GLY A 126 -11.87 1.37 15.78
CA GLY A 126 -11.18 1.77 17.01
C GLY A 126 -12.21 2.22 18.02
N SER A 127 -12.79 1.31 18.80
CA SER A 127 -13.36 1.69 20.08
C SER A 127 -12.20 2.09 20.98
N ASP A 128 -12.20 3.36 21.39
CA ASP A 128 -11.53 3.77 22.61
C ASP A 128 -12.21 3.01 23.76
N GLU A 129 -11.61 1.89 24.15
CA GLU A 129 -11.74 1.28 25.49
C GLU A 129 -10.34 1.20 26.12
#